data_AF-A0A7V9I4Y6-F1
#
_entry.id   AF-A0A7V9I4Y6-F1
#
_cell.length_a   1.000
_cell.length_b   1.000
_cell.length_c   1.000
_cell.angle_alpha   90.00
_cell.angle_beta   90.00
_cell.angle_gamma   90.00
#
_symmetry.space_group_name_H-M   'P 1'
#
loop_
_entity.id
_entity.type
_entity.pdbx_description
1 polymer ?
#
loop_
_entity_poly.entity_id
_entity_poly.type
_entity_poly.pdbx_seq_one_letter_code
_entity_poly.pdbx_strand_id
1 'polypeptide(L)'
;MLAALLVAGAPVLGAAGLERLVGLLGVAGLLLVSAALAAGMIGLLPWGVASLGGEYVAWLLVRGGEVDDRAPLYAGGLLLVAELGYWSLEHRGVAVSETPLTVRRLLTVALAVSCSVVLGAALLGASAVELGGGVVLELAGVLGALGVLALVTRLVWRERREP
;
A
#
# COMPACT_ATOMS: atom_id res chain seq x y z
N MET A 1 -17.31 -11.51 -4.47
CA MET A 1 -16.64 -11.69 -3.16
C MET A 1 -16.23 -13.13 -2.88
N LEU A 2 -17.15 -14.11 -2.85
CA LEU A 2 -16.82 -15.52 -2.58
C LEU A 2 -15.79 -16.12 -3.55
N ALA A 3 -15.87 -15.79 -4.85
CA ALA A 3 -14.90 -16.25 -5.84
C ALA A 3 -13.48 -15.67 -5.64
N ALA A 4 -13.37 -14.42 -5.17
CA ALA A 4 -12.08 -13.80 -4.85
C ALA A 4 -11.47 -14.40 -3.57
N LEU A 5 -12.30 -14.75 -2.58
CA LEU A 5 -11.88 -15.45 -1.37
C LEU A 5 -11.38 -16.88 -1.66
N LEU A 6 -12.04 -17.58 -2.59
CA LEU A 6 -11.64 -18.94 -2.99
C LEU A 6 -10.31 -18.95 -3.77
N VAL A 7 -10.09 -17.96 -4.64
CA VAL A 7 -8.82 -17.81 -5.37
C VAL A 7 -7.67 -17.43 -4.42
N ALA A 8 -7.93 -16.58 -3.43
CA ALA A 8 -6.93 -16.21 -2.43
C ALA A 8 -6.65 -17.32 -1.39
N GLY A 9 -7.62 -18.17 -1.08
CA GLY A 9 -7.49 -19.25 -0.09
C GLY A 9 -6.87 -20.54 -0.63
N ALA A 10 -6.98 -20.82 -1.93
CA ALA A 10 -6.41 -22.01 -2.57
C ALA A 10 -4.89 -22.22 -2.32
N PRO A 11 -4.02 -21.19 -2.39
CA PRO A 11 -2.60 -21.37 -2.09
C PRO A 11 -2.32 -21.65 -0.60
N VAL A 12 -3.17 -21.17 0.32
CA VAL A 12 -2.99 -21.35 1.78
C VAL A 12 -3.16 -22.80 2.20
N LEU A 13 -3.98 -23.57 1.48
CA LEU A 13 -4.26 -24.98 1.80
C LEU A 13 -3.12 -25.93 1.38
N GLY A 14 -2.25 -25.50 0.45
CA GLY A 14 -1.08 -26.27 0.01
C GLY A 14 0.25 -25.85 0.65
N ALA A 15 0.26 -24.71 1.35
CA ALA A 15 1.46 -24.14 1.95
C ALA A 15 1.78 -24.71 3.35
N ALA A 16 3.06 -24.94 3.65
CA ALA A 16 3.53 -25.39 4.96
C ALA A 16 4.37 -24.30 5.65
N GLY A 17 4.29 -24.21 6.98
CA GLY A 17 5.12 -23.31 7.78
C GLY A 17 4.87 -21.81 7.50
N LEU A 18 5.95 -21.05 7.24
CA LEU A 18 5.94 -19.59 7.03
C LEU A 18 5.12 -19.15 5.82
N GLU A 19 5.10 -19.93 4.73
CA GLU A 19 4.31 -19.60 3.53
C GLU A 19 2.81 -19.54 3.84
N ARG A 20 2.34 -20.37 4.78
CA ARG A 20 0.95 -20.34 5.22
C ARG A 20 0.63 -19.06 5.99
N LEU A 21 1.56 -18.56 6.81
CA LEU A 21 1.39 -17.29 7.53
C LEU A 21 1.33 -16.10 6.56
N VAL A 22 2.19 -16.12 5.52
CA VAL A 22 2.16 -15.13 4.43
C VAL A 22 0.79 -15.13 3.76
N GLY A 23 0.29 -16.29 3.34
CA GLY A 23 -1.03 -16.38 2.72
C GLY A 23 -2.18 -15.95 3.66
N LEU A 24 -2.08 -16.21 4.96
CA LEU A 24 -3.06 -15.75 5.96
C LEU A 24 -3.08 -14.22 6.09
N LEU A 25 -1.92 -13.54 6.00
CA LEU A 25 -1.84 -12.07 5.97
C LEU A 25 -2.57 -11.49 4.75
N GLY A 26 -2.41 -12.11 3.59
CA GLY A 26 -3.10 -11.70 2.35
C GLY A 26 -4.61 -11.86 2.46
N VAL A 27 -5.06 -13.01 2.96
CA VAL A 27 -6.49 -13.28 3.21
C VAL A 27 -7.06 -12.31 4.25
N ALA A 28 -6.35 -12.06 5.35
CA ALA A 28 -6.77 -11.10 6.37
C ALA A 28 -6.89 -9.68 5.80
N GLY A 29 -5.93 -9.26 4.97
CA GLY A 29 -5.97 -7.96 4.30
C GLY A 29 -7.18 -7.81 3.37
N LEU A 30 -7.43 -8.81 2.53
CA LEU A 30 -8.61 -8.84 1.65
C LEU A 30 -9.91 -8.80 2.44
N LEU A 31 -10.01 -9.56 3.55
CA LEU A 31 -11.17 -9.57 4.42
C LEU A 31 -11.39 -8.21 5.07
N LEU A 32 -10.34 -7.56 5.56
CA LEU A 32 -10.41 -6.24 6.18
C LEU A 32 -10.85 -5.17 5.18
N VAL A 33 -10.27 -5.14 3.98
CA VAL A 33 -10.71 -4.20 2.91
C VAL A 33 -12.17 -4.47 2.55
N SER A 34 -12.53 -5.73 2.34
CA SER A 34 -13.91 -6.10 1.99
C SER A 34 -14.91 -5.72 3.08
N ALA A 35 -14.56 -5.97 4.35
CA ALA A 35 -15.37 -5.62 5.50
C ALA A 35 -15.49 -4.11 5.68
N ALA A 36 -14.39 -3.36 5.49
CA ALA A 36 -14.40 -1.90 5.50
C ALA A 36 -15.41 -1.36 4.48
N LEU A 37 -15.31 -1.82 3.23
CA LEU A 37 -16.19 -1.40 2.14
C LEU A 37 -17.64 -1.82 2.37
N ALA A 38 -17.90 -3.04 2.82
CA ALA A 38 -19.25 -3.53 3.06
C ALA A 38 -19.93 -2.80 4.23
N ALA A 39 -19.25 -2.71 5.36
CA ALA A 39 -19.78 -2.11 6.59
C ALA A 39 -19.70 -0.58 6.63
N GLY A 40 -19.03 0.06 5.66
CA GLY A 40 -18.85 1.51 5.66
C GLY A 40 -17.81 2.01 6.68
N MET A 41 -16.96 1.12 7.20
CA MET A 41 -16.02 1.41 8.29
C MET A 41 -14.67 1.90 7.75
N ILE A 42 -14.54 3.21 7.57
CA ILE A 42 -13.32 3.83 7.04
C ILE A 42 -12.06 3.51 7.84
N GLY A 43 -12.19 3.35 9.16
CA GLY A 43 -11.07 3.01 10.04
C GLY A 43 -10.45 1.63 9.79
N LEU A 44 -11.15 0.70 9.11
CA LEU A 44 -10.61 -0.62 8.79
C LEU A 44 -9.77 -0.65 7.51
N LEU A 45 -9.99 0.29 6.60
CA LEU A 45 -9.34 0.30 5.28
C LEU A 45 -7.80 0.36 5.37
N PRO A 46 -7.19 1.22 6.22
CA PRO A 46 -5.74 1.27 6.35
C PRO A 46 -5.13 -0.05 6.82
N TRP A 47 -5.81 -0.75 7.74
CA TRP A 47 -5.35 -2.05 8.25
C TRP A 47 -5.41 -3.14 7.19
N GLY A 48 -6.43 -3.13 6.33
CA GLY A 48 -6.52 -4.04 5.20
C GLY A 48 -5.38 -3.83 4.20
N VAL A 49 -5.14 -2.57 3.80
CA VAL A 49 -4.04 -2.22 2.87
C VAL A 49 -2.67 -2.53 3.48
N ALA A 50 -2.46 -2.23 4.77
CA ALA A 50 -1.22 -2.55 5.48
C ALA A 50 -0.97 -4.06 5.55
N SER A 51 -2.01 -4.87 5.79
CA SER A 51 -1.90 -6.33 5.80
C SER A 51 -1.54 -6.89 4.42
N LEU A 52 -2.10 -6.34 3.33
CA LEU A 52 -1.73 -6.72 1.96
C LEU A 52 -0.28 -6.34 1.62
N GLY A 53 0.16 -5.14 2.00
CA GLY A 53 1.56 -4.75 1.85
C GLY A 53 2.50 -5.62 2.69
N GLY A 54 2.10 -5.95 3.92
CA GLY A 54 2.85 -6.82 4.83
C GLY A 54 2.96 -8.25 4.30
N GLU A 55 1.92 -8.78 3.65
CA GLU A 55 1.96 -10.06 2.95
C GLU A 55 3.03 -10.08 1.86
N TYR A 56 3.05 -9.06 0.98
CA TYR A 56 4.07 -8.95 -0.07
C TYR A 56 5.49 -8.86 0.51
N VAL A 57 5.70 -8.06 1.56
CA VAL A 57 7.00 -7.97 2.24
C VAL A 57 7.40 -9.31 2.85
N ALA A 58 6.47 -9.99 3.55
CA ALA A 58 6.74 -11.29 4.14
C ALA A 58 7.05 -12.36 3.08
N TRP A 59 6.39 -12.30 1.92
CA TRP A 59 6.68 -13.16 0.77
C TRP A 59 8.10 -12.95 0.23
N LEU A 60 8.56 -11.69 0.11
CA LEU A 60 9.93 -11.39 -0.29
C LEU A 60 10.94 -11.94 0.72
N LEU A 61 10.69 -11.74 2.02
CA LEU A 61 11.56 -12.23 3.09
C LEU A 61 11.72 -13.76 3.07
N VAL A 62 10.64 -14.51 2.79
CA VAL A 62 10.70 -15.97 2.64
C VAL A 62 11.55 -16.39 1.43
N ARG A 63 11.65 -15.55 0.39
CA ARG A 63 12.36 -15.85 -0.86
C ARG A 63 13.77 -15.27 -0.95
N GLY A 64 14.34 -14.80 0.15
CA GLY A 64 15.71 -14.27 0.21
C GLY A 64 15.81 -12.77 0.43
N GLY A 65 14.68 -12.06 0.56
CA GLY A 65 14.62 -10.66 0.97
C GLY A 65 14.98 -9.64 -0.11
N GLU A 66 15.30 -10.08 -1.32
CA GLU A 66 15.56 -9.19 -2.45
C GLU A 66 14.25 -8.61 -2.98
N VAL A 67 14.26 -7.30 -3.27
CA VAL A 67 13.11 -6.60 -3.85
C VAL A 67 13.03 -6.97 -5.33
N ASP A 68 11.89 -7.50 -5.77
CA ASP A 68 11.70 -7.89 -7.15
C ASP A 68 11.30 -6.71 -8.08
N ASP A 69 11.43 -6.92 -9.40
CA ASP A 69 11.08 -5.93 -10.43
C ASP A 69 9.60 -5.52 -10.42
N ARG A 70 8.73 -6.27 -9.72
CA ARG A 70 7.30 -6.00 -9.64
C ARG A 70 6.94 -5.16 -8.42
N ALA A 71 7.87 -4.93 -7.48
CA ALA A 71 7.63 -4.13 -6.28
C ALA A 71 7.04 -2.74 -6.57
N PRO A 72 7.47 -1.99 -7.60
CA PRO A 72 6.86 -0.70 -7.92
C PRO A 72 5.38 -0.82 -8.32
N LEU A 73 5.00 -1.91 -9.00
CA LEU A 73 3.61 -2.17 -9.37
C LEU A 73 2.75 -2.52 -8.16
N TYR A 74 3.30 -3.27 -7.20
CA TYR A 74 2.63 -3.54 -5.92
C TYR A 74 2.38 -2.24 -5.14
N ALA A 75 3.38 -1.35 -5.06
CA ALA A 75 3.23 -0.06 -4.40
C ALA A 75 2.12 0.80 -5.05
N GLY A 76 2.14 0.92 -6.38
CA GLY A 76 1.11 1.65 -7.13
C GLY A 76 -0.29 1.02 -6.99
N GLY A 77 -0.36 -0.32 -7.02
CA GLY A 77 -1.62 -1.06 -6.84
C GLY A 77 -2.23 -0.88 -5.46
N LEU A 78 -1.42 -0.95 -4.40
CA LEU A 78 -1.88 -0.72 -3.03
C LEU A 78 -2.34 0.72 -2.81
N LEU A 79 -1.62 1.70 -3.37
CA LEU A 79 -2.04 3.10 -3.36
C LEU A 79 -3.38 3.28 -4.06
N LEU A 80 -3.56 2.67 -5.24
CA LEU A 80 -4.81 2.72 -5.98
C LEU A 80 -5.96 2.10 -5.17
N VAL A 81 -5.75 0.93 -4.54
CA VAL A 81 -6.76 0.28 -3.69
C VAL A 81 -7.14 1.17 -2.50
N ALA A 82 -6.16 1.81 -1.86
CA ALA A 82 -6.41 2.72 -0.75
C ALA A 82 -7.25 3.92 -1.18
N GLU A 83 -6.86 4.59 -2.27
CA GLU A 83 -7.57 5.78 -2.80
C GLU A 83 -8.99 5.44 -3.25
N LEU A 84 -9.17 4.37 -4.04
CA LEU A 84 -10.49 3.94 -4.50
C LEU A 84 -11.37 3.48 -3.34
N GLY A 85 -10.79 2.79 -2.34
CA GLY A 85 -11.52 2.37 -1.16
C GLY A 85 -11.99 3.55 -0.32
N TYR A 86 -11.13 4.55 -0.12
CA TYR A 86 -11.48 5.76 0.60
C TYR A 86 -12.57 6.54 -0.14
N TRP A 87 -12.41 6.68 -1.46
CA TRP A 87 -13.38 7.34 -2.31
C TRP A 87 -14.75 6.64 -2.26
N SER A 88 -14.78 5.31 -2.31
CA SER A 88 -16.00 4.50 -2.20
C SER A 88 -16.70 4.73 -0.86
N LEU A 89 -15.97 4.87 0.25
CA LEU A 89 -16.53 5.07 1.58
C LEU A 89 -17.02 6.50 1.81
N GLU A 90 -16.27 7.50 1.32
CA GLU A 90 -16.64 8.91 1.43
C GLU A 90 -17.98 9.21 0.71
N HIS A 91 -18.22 8.57 -0.44
CA HIS A 91 -19.44 8.78 -1.23
C HIS A 91 -20.71 8.13 -0.64
N ARG A 92 -20.59 7.26 0.38
CA ARG A 92 -21.76 6.67 1.04
C ARG A 92 -22.49 7.63 1.97
N GLY A 93 -21.85 8.73 2.39
CA GLY A 93 -22.39 9.67 3.38
C GLY A 93 -23.08 10.92 2.82
N VAL A 94 -22.70 11.40 1.62
CA VAL A 94 -23.21 12.66 1.06
C VAL A 94 -23.40 12.52 -0.46
N ALA A 95 -24.64 12.28 -0.87
CA ALA A 95 -25.01 12.18 -2.28
C ALA A 95 -25.11 13.58 -2.92
N VAL A 96 -23.97 14.18 -3.27
CA VAL A 96 -23.94 15.35 -4.17
C VAL A 96 -22.96 15.05 -5.30
N SER A 97 -23.49 14.55 -6.42
CA SER A 97 -22.69 14.23 -7.60
C SER A 97 -22.37 15.50 -8.38
N GLU A 98 -21.22 16.11 -8.10
CA GLU A 98 -20.62 17.08 -9.02
C GLU A 98 -19.64 16.36 -9.96
N THR A 99 -20.15 15.98 -11.14
CA THR A 99 -19.42 15.28 -12.22
C THR A 99 -18.04 15.86 -12.56
N PRO A 100 -17.81 17.20 -12.64
CA PRO A 100 -16.48 17.73 -12.96
C PRO A 100 -15.43 17.50 -11.86
N LEU A 101 -15.82 17.37 -10.60
CA LEU A 101 -14.88 17.05 -9.50
C LEU A 101 -14.36 15.61 -9.60
N THR A 102 -15.13 14.71 -10.22
CA THR A 102 -14.78 13.30 -10.38
C THR A 102 -13.59 13.10 -11.33
N VAL A 103 -13.57 13.80 -12.47
CA VAL A 103 -12.48 13.66 -13.47
C VAL A 103 -11.16 14.18 -12.91
N ARG A 104 -11.17 15.35 -12.28
CA ARG A 104 -9.96 15.93 -11.67
C ARG A 104 -9.38 15.00 -10.61
N ARG A 105 -10.23 14.42 -9.76
CA ARG A 105 -9.81 13.48 -8.71
C ARG A 105 -9.24 12.19 -9.28
N LEU A 106 -9.88 11.62 -10.32
CA LEU A 106 -9.35 10.47 -11.05
C LEU A 106 -7.96 10.75 -11.64
N LEU A 107 -7.76 11.94 -12.23
CA LEU A 107 -6.45 12.35 -12.75
C LEU A 107 -5.42 12.50 -11.63
N THR A 108 -5.81 13.04 -10.48
CA THR A 108 -4.92 13.13 -9.31
C THR A 108 -4.50 11.75 -8.81
N VAL A 109 -5.44 10.81 -8.69
CA VAL A 109 -5.15 9.42 -8.29
C VAL A 109 -4.26 8.75 -9.33
N ALA A 110 -4.59 8.87 -10.63
CA ALA A 110 -3.77 8.31 -11.70
C ALA A 110 -2.34 8.86 -11.68
N LEU A 111 -2.17 10.17 -11.51
CA LEU A 111 -0.86 10.80 -11.41
C LEU A 111 -0.10 10.33 -10.16
N ALA A 112 -0.77 10.22 -9.01
CA ALA A 112 -0.16 9.74 -7.77
C ALA A 112 0.32 8.28 -7.91
N VAL A 113 -0.51 7.42 -8.51
CA VAL A 113 -0.16 6.02 -8.80
C VAL A 113 1.00 5.94 -9.80
N SER A 114 0.94 6.67 -10.91
CA SER A 114 2.04 6.71 -11.88
C SER A 114 3.34 7.22 -11.25
N CYS A 115 3.27 8.28 -10.43
CA CYS A 115 4.41 8.82 -9.72
C CYS A 115 4.98 7.80 -8.73
N SER A 116 4.13 7.11 -7.97
CA SER A 116 4.53 6.04 -7.06
C SER A 116 5.27 4.92 -7.79
N VAL A 117 4.76 4.46 -8.94
CA VAL A 117 5.41 3.42 -9.75
C VAL A 117 6.73 3.91 -10.30
N VAL A 118 6.79 5.12 -10.86
CA VAL A 118 8.03 5.69 -11.44
C VAL A 118 9.09 5.88 -10.36
N LEU A 119 8.73 6.44 -9.21
CA LEU A 119 9.65 6.61 -8.09
C LEU A 119 10.13 5.26 -7.54
N GLY A 120 9.23 4.29 -7.39
CA GLY A 120 9.57 2.93 -6.97
C GLY A 120 10.56 2.26 -7.94
N ALA A 121 10.31 2.37 -9.25
CA ALA A 121 11.20 1.83 -10.27
C ALA A 121 12.55 2.55 -10.30
N ALA A 122 12.57 3.87 -10.14
CA ALA A 122 13.80 4.66 -10.05
C ALA A 122 14.62 4.29 -8.81
N LEU A 123 13.97 4.10 -7.65
CA LEU A 123 14.62 3.64 -6.43
C LEU A 123 15.19 2.23 -6.58
N LEU A 124 14.44 1.31 -7.19
CA LEU A 124 14.90 -0.04 -7.46
C LEU A 124 16.14 -0.03 -8.38
N GLY A 125 16.07 0.74 -9.48
CA GLY A 125 17.20 0.91 -10.39
C GLY A 125 18.42 1.57 -9.72
N ALA A 126 18.20 2.56 -8.85
CA ALA A 126 19.27 3.16 -8.06
C ALA A 126 19.89 2.17 -7.06
N SER A 127 19.08 1.28 -6.47
CA SER A 127 19.54 0.27 -5.52
C SER A 127 20.37 -0.85 -6.16
N ALA A 128 20.21 -1.08 -7.47
CA ALA A 128 21.00 -2.04 -8.22
C ALA A 128 22.45 -1.56 -8.47
N VAL A 129 22.75 -0.28 -8.21
CA VAL A 129 24.11 0.24 -8.30
C VAL A 129 24.85 -0.09 -7.00
N GLU A 130 25.81 -1.01 -7.08
CA GLU A 130 26.73 -1.31 -5.98
C GLU A 130 27.70 -0.13 -5.73
N LEU A 131 27.20 0.90 -5.07
CA LEU A 131 28.04 1.93 -4.46
C LEU A 131 28.59 1.30 -3.18
N GLY A 132 29.81 0.74 -3.25
CA GLY A 132 30.47 0.00 -2.16
C GLY A 132 30.03 0.48 -0.77
N GLY A 133 29.42 -0.43 0.00
CA GLY A 133 28.74 -0.13 1.26
C GLY A 133 29.63 0.68 2.20
N GLY A 134 29.19 1.88 2.54
CA GLY A 134 29.92 2.82 3.39
C GLY A 134 28.99 3.53 4.34
N VAL A 135 29.53 3.94 5.51
CA VAL A 135 28.81 4.63 6.59
C VAL A 135 28.01 5.84 6.09
N VAL A 136 28.48 6.52 5.03
CA VAL A 136 27.77 7.65 4.40
C VAL A 136 26.44 7.23 3.79
N LEU A 137 26.39 6.07 3.13
CA LEU A 137 25.16 5.56 2.50
C LEU A 137 24.14 5.13 3.57
N GLU A 138 24.60 4.49 4.64
CA GLU A 138 23.75 4.14 5.79
C GLU A 138 23.18 5.39 6.47
N LEU A 139 24.02 6.40 6.74
CA LEU A 139 23.58 7.68 7.32
C LEU A 139 22.57 8.40 6.42
N ALA A 140 22.79 8.40 5.10
CA ALA A 140 21.84 8.98 4.15
C ALA A 140 20.47 8.26 4.20
N GLY A 141 20.47 6.93 4.27
CA GLY A 141 19.25 6.15 4.44
C GLY A 141 18.51 6.46 5.74
N VAL A 142 19.22 6.53 6.86
CA VAL A 142 18.65 6.89 8.17
C VAL A 142 18.07 8.30 8.16
N LEU A 143 18.79 9.28 7.62
CA LEU A 143 18.32 10.66 7.50
C LEU A 143 17.09 10.75 6.59
N GLY A 144 17.05 9.98 5.51
CA GLY A 144 15.88 9.87 4.64
C GLY A 144 14.66 9.36 5.39
N ALA A 145 14.81 8.27 6.15
CA ALA A 145 13.73 7.70 6.95
C ALA A 145 13.21 8.68 8.02
N LEU A 146 14.12 9.36 8.73
CA LEU A 146 13.77 10.39 9.71
C LEU A 146 13.05 11.58 9.04
N GLY A 147 13.49 11.98 7.85
CA GLY A 147 12.86 13.03 7.07
C GLY A 147 11.41 12.69 6.69
N VAL A 148 11.17 11.46 6.24
CA VAL A 148 9.81 10.95 5.94
C VAL A 148 8.94 10.97 7.19
N LEU A 149 9.45 10.44 8.32
CA LEU A 149 8.70 10.40 9.58
C LEU A 149 8.34 11.81 10.07
N ALA A 150 9.28 12.76 9.96
CA ALA A 150 9.05 14.16 10.32
C ALA A 150 7.99 14.80 9.43
N LEU A 151 8.01 14.52 8.12
CA LEU A 151 7.01 15.01 7.16
C LEU A 151 5.61 14.48 7.49
N VAL A 152 5.47 13.17 7.71
CA VAL A 152 4.20 12.53 8.07
C VAL A 152 3.66 13.10 9.38
N THR A 153 4.52 13.18 10.40
CA THR A 153 4.14 13.75 11.71
C THR A 153 3.68 15.20 11.56
N ARG A 154 4.41 16.01 10.79
CA ARG A 154 4.04 17.40 10.52
C ARG A 154 2.69 17.52 9.80
N LEU A 155 2.42 16.63 8.85
CA LEU A 155 1.16 16.62 8.10
C LEU A 155 -0.03 16.34 9.03
N VAL A 156 0.09 15.30 9.87
CA VAL A 156 -0.91 14.95 10.89
C VAL A 156 -1.15 16.10 11.88
N TRP A 157 -0.09 16.77 12.30
CA TRP A 157 -0.20 17.92 13.21
C TRP A 157 -0.88 19.13 12.57
N ARG A 158 -0.71 19.34 11.26
CA ARG A 158 -1.37 20.44 10.54
C ARG A 158 -2.88 20.20 10.44
N GLU A 159 -3.28 18.99 10.11
CA GLU A 159 -4.69 18.61 9.97
C GLU A 159 -5.46 18.76 11.29
N ARG A 160 -4.82 18.49 12.44
CA ARG A 160 -5.44 18.72 13.76
C ARG A 160 -5.56 20.19 14.17
N ARG A 161 -4.92 21.11 13.45
CA ARG A 161 -4.88 22.56 13.79
C ARG A 161 -5.85 23.40 12.97
N GLU A 162 -6.44 22.87 11.91
CA GLU A 162 -7.52 23.54 11.18
C GLU A 162 -8.87 23.04 11.74
N PRO A 163 -9.63 23.89 12.46
CA PRO A 163 -10.96 23.55 12.98
C PRO A 163 -12.05 23.54 11.90
#